data_AF-A0A432R4V6-F1
#
_entry.id   AF-A0A432R4V6-F1
#
_cell.length_a   1.000
_cell.length_b   1.000
_cell.length_c   1.000
_cell.angle_alpha   90.00
_cell.angle_beta   90.00
_cell.angle_gamma   90.00
#
_symmetry.space_group_name_H-M   'P 1'
#
loop_
_entity.id
_entity.type
_entity.pdbx_description
1 polymer ?
#
loop_
_entity_poly.entity_id
_entity_poly.type
_entity_poly.pdbx_seq_one_letter_code
_entity_poly.pdbx_strand_id
1 'polypeptide(L)'
;MFERFMHMFEIVANEGHGSVWMVLFIGFVFGAIIQYARVDKFEKIAGFAMLEDMTVPKMLFLAIGLASIGLYFMNEMGWAHYHIKPIMLGGLVVGGILFGIAMAIFGKCPGTGPISVAEGRIDVLVGAIGGIMGGLFFTWAYPWLKPLMGPDFGKLTLPKLFEGHESLVVLIYGVALVIIAFLIPNIEYLDPEDREEKADI
;
A
#
# COMPACT_ATOMS: atom_id res chain seq x y z
N MET A 1 -4.13 -13.15 25.01
CA MET A 1 -4.46 -12.80 23.60
C MET A 1 -5.61 -11.81 23.56
N PHE A 2 -6.73 -12.09 24.23
CA PHE A 2 -7.86 -11.15 24.39
C PHE A 2 -7.47 -9.80 25.02
N GLU A 3 -6.64 -9.80 26.08
CA GLU A 3 -6.16 -8.54 26.68
C GLU A 3 -5.29 -7.71 25.73
N ARG A 4 -4.45 -8.33 24.89
CA ARG A 4 -3.67 -7.60 23.87
C ARG A 4 -4.58 -6.98 22.82
N PHE A 5 -5.67 -7.66 22.49
CA PHE A 5 -6.67 -7.15 21.54
C PHE A 5 -7.43 -5.95 22.12
N MET A 6 -7.89 -6.07 23.36
CA MET A 6 -8.56 -4.97 24.07
C MET A 6 -7.64 -3.77 24.26
N HIS A 7 -6.37 -4.01 24.61
CA HIS A 7 -5.35 -2.96 24.71
C HIS A 7 -5.07 -2.29 23.37
N MET A 8 -5.12 -3.02 22.25
CA MET A 8 -5.00 -2.43 20.91
C MET A 8 -6.18 -1.53 20.58
N PHE A 9 -7.40 -1.95 20.92
CA PHE A 9 -8.60 -1.12 20.78
C PHE A 9 -8.57 0.12 21.65
N GLU A 10 -8.07 0.01 22.89
CA GLU A 10 -7.94 1.13 23.80
C GLU A 10 -6.91 2.16 23.32
N ILE A 11 -5.77 1.70 22.77
CA ILE A 11 -4.80 2.57 22.08
C ILE A 11 -5.47 3.27 20.89
N VAL A 12 -6.16 2.52 20.01
CA VAL A 12 -6.79 3.12 18.82
C VAL A 12 -7.93 4.08 19.17
N ALA A 13 -8.69 3.79 20.23
CA ALA A 13 -9.78 4.65 20.68
C ALA A 13 -9.29 5.92 21.39
N ASN A 14 -8.14 5.86 22.06
CA ASN A 14 -7.60 6.96 22.87
C ASN A 14 -6.35 7.64 22.26
N GLU A 15 -5.81 7.18 21.14
CA GLU A 15 -4.75 7.89 20.44
C GLU A 15 -5.31 9.22 19.89
N GLY A 16 -4.76 10.33 20.39
CA GLY A 16 -5.21 11.69 20.10
C GLY A 16 -5.08 12.16 18.64
N HIS A 17 -4.79 11.28 17.68
CA HIS A 17 -4.51 11.62 16.28
C HIS A 17 -5.61 11.20 15.30
N GLY A 18 -6.71 10.60 15.76
CA GLY A 18 -7.90 10.39 14.95
C GLY A 18 -8.98 9.62 15.72
N SER A 19 -10.10 10.29 16.03
CA SER A 19 -11.30 9.61 16.54
C SER A 19 -11.63 8.39 15.66
N VAL A 20 -12.14 7.31 16.23
CA VAL A 20 -12.61 6.12 15.47
C VAL A 20 -13.48 6.51 14.28
N TRP A 21 -14.27 7.58 14.43
CA TRP A 21 -15.07 8.19 13.37
C TRP A 21 -14.25 8.73 12.20
N MET A 22 -13.12 9.38 12.46
CA MET A 22 -12.22 9.91 11.44
C MET A 22 -11.56 8.79 10.64
N VAL A 23 -11.11 7.72 11.32
CA VAL A 23 -10.54 6.54 10.66
C VAL A 23 -11.58 5.87 9.76
N LEU A 24 -12.81 5.72 10.26
CA LEU A 24 -13.92 5.15 9.49
C LEU A 24 -14.28 6.03 8.29
N PHE A 25 -14.34 7.34 8.46
CA PHE A 25 -14.62 8.29 7.38
C PHE A 25 -13.54 8.26 6.29
N ILE A 26 -12.26 8.30 6.67
CA ILE A 26 -11.14 8.20 5.71
C ILE A 26 -11.18 6.85 4.99
N GLY A 27 -11.44 5.76 5.72
CA GLY A 27 -11.59 4.43 5.13
C GLY A 27 -12.74 4.36 4.13
N PHE A 28 -13.87 4.97 4.43
CA PHE A 28 -15.02 5.07 3.52
C PHE A 28 -14.67 5.86 2.26
N VAL A 29 -14.05 7.03 2.39
CA VAL A 29 -13.61 7.85 1.25
C VAL A 29 -12.59 7.09 0.40
N PHE A 30 -11.61 6.44 1.03
CA PHE A 30 -10.63 5.60 0.34
C PHE A 30 -11.31 4.45 -0.42
N GLY A 31 -12.24 3.74 0.22
CA GLY A 31 -13.02 2.67 -0.40
C GLY A 31 -13.80 3.16 -1.61
N ALA A 32 -14.51 4.29 -1.48
CA ALA A 32 -15.29 4.88 -2.57
C ALA A 32 -14.41 5.29 -3.77
N ILE A 33 -13.22 5.86 -3.53
CA ILE A 33 -12.27 6.22 -4.59
C ILE A 33 -11.79 4.97 -5.34
N ILE A 34 -11.45 3.91 -4.61
CA ILE A 34 -10.93 2.68 -5.22
C ILE A 34 -12.02 1.94 -6.00
N GLN A 35 -13.25 1.86 -5.47
CA GLN A 35 -14.40 1.30 -6.20
C GLN A 35 -14.70 2.10 -7.46
N TYR A 36 -14.69 3.43 -7.37
CA TYR A 36 -14.87 4.29 -8.54
C TYR A 36 -13.78 4.07 -9.59
N ALA A 37 -12.53 3.88 -9.16
CA ALA A 37 -11.41 3.61 -10.05
C ALA A 37 -11.39 2.17 -10.61
N ARG A 38 -12.21 1.26 -10.09
CA ARG A 38 -12.31 -0.17 -10.48
C ARG A 38 -10.97 -0.91 -10.52
N VAL A 39 -9.98 -0.44 -9.76
CA VAL A 39 -8.63 -1.03 -9.67
C VAL A 39 -8.61 -2.29 -8.81
N ASP A 40 -9.74 -2.63 -8.18
CA ASP A 40 -9.93 -3.80 -7.34
C ASP A 40 -10.35 -5.05 -8.15
N LYS A 41 -10.59 -4.94 -9.47
CA LYS A 41 -10.78 -6.08 -10.38
C LYS A 41 -9.54 -6.99 -10.45
N PHE A 42 -9.75 -8.28 -10.71
CA PHE A 42 -8.63 -9.26 -10.70
C PHE A 42 -7.72 -9.04 -11.90
N GLU A 43 -8.33 -8.76 -13.04
CA GLU A 43 -7.78 -8.52 -14.35
C GLU A 43 -6.80 -7.34 -14.33
N LYS A 44 -7.07 -6.31 -13.52
CA LYS A 44 -6.18 -5.15 -13.38
C LYS A 44 -4.84 -5.50 -12.71
N ILE A 45 -4.87 -6.28 -11.64
CA ILE A 45 -3.66 -6.68 -10.90
C ILE A 45 -2.93 -7.83 -11.61
N ALA A 46 -3.67 -8.81 -12.13
CA ALA A 46 -3.11 -9.89 -12.94
C ALA A 46 -2.52 -9.35 -14.24
N GLY A 47 -3.21 -8.42 -14.91
CA GLY A 47 -2.74 -7.70 -16.08
C GLY A 47 -1.47 -6.91 -15.79
N PHE A 48 -1.37 -6.26 -14.62
CA PHE A 48 -0.11 -5.65 -14.19
C PHE A 48 1.02 -6.69 -14.04
N ALA A 49 0.76 -7.83 -13.40
CA ALA A 49 1.76 -8.89 -13.23
C ALA A 49 2.25 -9.46 -14.58
N MET A 50 1.39 -9.43 -15.61
CA MET A 50 1.71 -9.85 -16.98
C MET A 50 2.22 -8.70 -17.87
N LEU A 51 2.32 -7.48 -17.35
CA LEU A 51 2.63 -6.25 -18.09
C LEU A 51 1.64 -5.91 -19.22
N GLU A 52 0.41 -6.38 -19.11
CA GLU A 52 -0.70 -6.13 -20.03
C GLU A 52 -1.59 -4.95 -19.60
N ASP A 53 -1.59 -4.58 -18.31
CA ASP A 53 -2.31 -3.41 -17.80
C ASP A 53 -1.37 -2.54 -16.94
N MET A 54 -1.20 -1.28 -17.35
CA MET A 54 -0.31 -0.31 -16.73
C MET A 54 -1.05 0.72 -15.85
N THR A 55 -2.36 0.58 -15.69
CA THR A 55 -3.22 1.47 -14.89
C THR A 55 -2.80 1.48 -13.43
N VAL A 56 -2.56 0.30 -12.85
CA VAL A 56 -2.19 0.16 -11.43
C VAL A 56 -0.83 0.80 -11.13
N PRO A 57 0.26 0.50 -11.87
CA PRO A 57 1.54 1.21 -11.71
C PRO A 57 1.41 2.73 -11.83
N LYS A 58 0.68 3.20 -12.85
CA LYS A 58 0.49 4.63 -13.10
C LYS A 58 -0.18 5.34 -11.93
N MET A 59 -1.25 4.75 -11.40
CA MET A 59 -1.95 5.25 -10.23
C MET A 59 -1.03 5.25 -8.99
N LEU A 60 -0.28 4.17 -8.76
CA LEU A 60 0.64 4.06 -7.63
C LEU A 60 1.76 5.10 -7.69
N PHE A 61 2.41 5.30 -8.84
CA PHE A 61 3.46 6.30 -8.97
C PHE A 61 2.95 7.72 -8.78
N LEU A 62 1.76 8.04 -9.30
CA LEU A 62 1.12 9.33 -9.09
C LEU A 62 0.80 9.55 -7.60
N ALA A 63 0.19 8.55 -6.95
CA ALA A 63 -0.19 8.62 -5.54
C ALA A 63 1.04 8.75 -4.62
N ILE A 64 2.09 7.95 -4.84
CA ILE A 64 3.33 8.01 -4.05
C ILE A 64 4.05 9.35 -4.28
N GLY A 65 4.10 9.84 -5.53
CA GLY A 65 4.70 11.13 -5.85
C GLY A 65 4.04 12.27 -5.08
N LEU A 66 2.71 12.39 -5.17
CA LEU A 66 1.95 13.42 -4.46
C LEU A 66 2.01 13.25 -2.94
N ALA A 67 1.87 12.02 -2.44
CA ALA A 67 1.91 11.74 -1.00
C ALA A 67 3.29 12.04 -0.40
N SER A 68 4.38 11.76 -1.12
CA SER A 68 5.74 12.04 -0.63
C SER A 68 5.98 13.54 -0.41
N ILE A 69 5.53 14.37 -1.35
CA ILE A 69 5.60 15.83 -1.27
C ILE A 69 4.69 16.34 -0.15
N GLY A 70 3.43 15.92 -0.15
CA GLY A 70 2.44 16.35 0.85
C GLY A 70 2.86 15.99 2.27
N LEU A 71 3.30 14.74 2.50
CA LEU A 71 3.72 14.26 3.81
C LEU A 71 4.95 15.02 4.34
N TYR A 72 5.88 15.39 3.46
CA TYR A 72 7.05 16.19 3.86
C TYR A 72 6.66 17.56 4.40
N PHE A 73 5.84 18.31 3.66
CA PHE A 73 5.38 19.62 4.14
C PHE A 73 4.49 19.50 5.38
N MET A 74 3.64 18.46 5.47
CA MET A 74 2.86 18.20 6.69
C MET A 74 3.75 17.92 7.91
N ASN A 75 4.87 17.22 7.71
CA ASN A 75 5.84 16.96 8.77
C ASN A 75 6.61 18.23 9.16
N GLU A 76 7.01 19.07 8.20
CA GLU A 76 7.63 20.38 8.49
C GLU A 76 6.71 21.33 9.26
N MET A 77 5.40 21.31 8.96
CA MET A 77 4.39 22.09 9.68
C MET A 77 4.03 21.52 11.07
N GLY A 78 4.59 20.36 11.43
CA GLY A 78 4.32 19.68 12.71
C GLY A 78 2.96 18.98 12.78
N TRP A 79 2.27 18.78 11.64
CA TRP A 79 0.98 18.08 11.56
C TRP A 79 1.12 16.56 11.44
N ALA A 80 2.28 16.08 11.02
CA ALA A 80 2.58 14.67 10.86
C ALA A 80 3.94 14.34 11.48
N HIS A 81 4.18 13.05 11.75
CA HIS A 81 5.47 12.55 12.21
C HIS A 81 5.86 11.29 11.44
N TYR A 82 7.15 11.17 11.10
CA TYR A 82 7.66 9.99 10.42
C TYR A 82 7.86 8.80 11.36
N HIS A 83 7.15 7.69 11.11
CA HIS A 83 7.42 6.40 11.74
C HIS A 83 8.19 5.46 10.79
N ILE A 84 9.50 5.71 10.63
CA ILE A 84 10.34 4.97 9.68
C ILE A 84 10.67 3.58 10.22
N LYS A 85 10.43 2.55 9.40
CA LYS A 85 10.83 1.17 9.69
C LYS A 85 12.32 0.97 9.34
N PRO A 86 13.08 0.20 10.15
CA PRO A 86 14.46 -0.11 9.85
C PRO A 86 14.60 -0.92 8.56
N ILE A 87 15.71 -0.71 7.84
CA ILE A 87 16.01 -1.44 6.63
C ILE A 87 16.67 -2.77 6.99
N MET A 88 15.94 -3.87 6.78
CA MET A 88 16.45 -5.24 6.86
C MET A 88 16.38 -5.86 5.48
N LEU A 89 17.49 -5.82 4.73
CA LEU A 89 17.50 -6.15 3.30
C LEU A 89 17.05 -7.58 3.01
N GLY A 90 17.50 -8.56 3.79
CA GLY A 90 17.10 -9.97 3.60
C GLY A 90 15.59 -10.15 3.80
N GLY A 91 15.04 -9.53 4.85
CA GLY A 91 13.61 -9.56 5.11
C GLY A 91 12.80 -8.85 4.03
N LEU A 92 13.30 -7.71 3.53
CA LEU A 92 12.61 -6.92 2.51
C LEU A 92 12.58 -7.61 1.15
N VAL A 93 13.69 -8.23 0.74
CA VAL A 93 13.76 -8.97 -0.53
C VAL A 93 12.91 -10.24 -0.48
N VAL A 94 13.10 -11.09 0.54
CA VAL A 94 12.34 -12.34 0.66
C VAL A 94 10.86 -12.07 0.87
N GLY A 95 10.53 -11.13 1.76
CA GLY A 95 9.15 -10.73 2.02
C GLY A 95 8.50 -10.09 0.81
N GLY A 96 9.20 -9.21 0.09
CA GLY A 96 8.71 -8.55 -1.12
C GLY A 96 8.43 -9.54 -2.26
N ILE A 97 9.28 -10.55 -2.44
CA ILE A 97 9.07 -11.61 -3.44
C ILE A 97 7.84 -12.45 -3.08
N LEU A 98 7.76 -12.95 -1.83
CA LEU A 98 6.62 -13.74 -1.38
C LEU A 98 5.30 -12.95 -1.49
N PHE A 99 5.35 -11.68 -1.11
CA PHE A 99 4.21 -10.78 -1.20
C PHE A 99 3.79 -10.51 -2.65
N GLY A 100 4.76 -10.27 -3.55
CA GLY A 100 4.50 -10.09 -4.97
C GLY A 100 3.90 -11.34 -5.63
N ILE A 101 4.42 -12.53 -5.31
CA ILE A 101 3.86 -13.81 -5.78
C ILE A 101 2.42 -13.97 -5.31
N ALA A 102 2.14 -13.69 -4.03
CA ALA A 102 0.79 -13.76 -3.50
C ALA A 102 -0.17 -12.77 -4.21
N MET A 103 0.26 -11.51 -4.43
CA MET A 103 -0.55 -10.55 -5.18
C MET A 103 -0.83 -11.00 -6.62
N ALA A 104 0.15 -11.63 -7.28
CA ALA A 104 -0.03 -12.17 -8.63
C ALA A 104 -1.01 -13.35 -8.66
N ILE A 105 -0.96 -14.24 -7.67
CA ILE A 105 -1.87 -15.40 -7.56
C ILE A 105 -3.30 -14.96 -7.25
N PHE A 106 -3.48 -14.05 -6.28
CA PHE A 106 -4.80 -13.59 -5.86
C PHE A 106 -5.37 -12.45 -6.71
N GLY A 107 -4.54 -11.82 -7.56
CA GLY A 107 -4.92 -10.66 -8.38
C GLY A 107 -5.51 -9.52 -7.55
N LYS A 108 -4.96 -9.30 -6.36
CA LYS A 108 -5.38 -8.25 -5.42
C LYS A 108 -4.18 -7.67 -4.71
N CYS A 109 -4.23 -6.38 -4.44
CA CYS A 109 -3.29 -5.71 -3.57
C CYS A 109 -3.91 -5.60 -2.15
N PRO A 110 -3.12 -5.34 -1.10
CA PRO A 110 -3.63 -5.32 0.27
C PRO A 110 -4.64 -4.20 0.50
N GLY A 111 -4.59 -3.13 -0.31
CA GLY A 111 -5.53 -2.01 -0.25
C GLY A 111 -6.85 -2.29 -0.96
N THR A 112 -6.84 -3.05 -2.06
CA THR A 112 -8.05 -3.42 -2.81
C THR A 112 -8.75 -4.64 -2.25
N GLY A 113 -8.02 -5.52 -1.56
CA GLY A 113 -8.56 -6.76 -0.98
C GLY A 113 -9.82 -6.56 -0.11
N PRO A 114 -9.83 -5.66 0.90
CA PRO A 114 -11.01 -5.43 1.74
C PRO A 114 -12.23 -4.94 0.97
N ILE A 115 -12.02 -4.20 -0.12
CA ILE A 115 -13.08 -3.65 -0.96
C ILE A 115 -13.73 -4.77 -1.76
N SER A 116 -12.92 -5.61 -2.40
CA SER A 116 -13.43 -6.79 -3.11
C SER A 116 -14.14 -7.78 -2.16
N VAL A 117 -13.68 -7.92 -0.92
CA VAL A 117 -14.40 -8.70 0.11
C VAL A 117 -15.78 -8.09 0.40
N ALA A 118 -15.87 -6.76 0.50
CA ALA A 118 -17.14 -6.07 0.71
C ALA A 118 -18.09 -6.21 -0.50
N GLU A 119 -17.56 -6.39 -1.71
CA GLU A 119 -18.33 -6.69 -2.93
C GLU A 119 -18.78 -8.16 -3.02
N GLY A 120 -18.40 -9.01 -2.06
CA GLY A 120 -18.83 -10.40 -1.99
C GLY A 120 -17.86 -11.39 -2.61
N ARG A 121 -16.62 -10.99 -2.94
CA ARG A 121 -15.59 -11.87 -3.48
C ARG A 121 -14.98 -12.78 -2.41
N ILE A 122 -15.52 -13.99 -2.30
CA ILE A 122 -15.11 -14.98 -1.27
C ILE A 122 -13.69 -15.51 -1.50
N ASP A 123 -13.22 -15.58 -2.74
CA ASP A 123 -11.84 -15.93 -3.10
C ASP A 123 -10.82 -15.01 -2.40
N VAL A 124 -11.11 -13.71 -2.37
CA VAL A 124 -10.27 -12.70 -1.70
C VAL A 124 -10.38 -12.83 -0.18
N LEU A 125 -11.55 -13.17 0.36
CA LEU A 125 -11.76 -13.38 1.79
C LEU A 125 -10.90 -14.53 2.32
N VAL A 126 -10.81 -15.64 1.58
CA VAL A 126 -9.90 -16.76 1.92
C VAL A 126 -8.45 -16.29 1.94
N GLY A 127 -8.04 -15.49 0.96
CA GLY A 127 -6.72 -14.86 0.92
C GLY A 127 -6.47 -13.94 2.12
N ALA A 128 -7.45 -13.14 2.52
CA ALA A 128 -7.36 -12.23 3.67
C ALA A 128 -7.20 -12.99 5.00
N ILE A 129 -7.99 -14.05 5.20
CA ILE A 129 -7.87 -14.92 6.38
C ILE A 129 -6.50 -15.60 6.38
N GLY A 130 -6.07 -16.13 5.24
CA GLY A 130 -4.73 -16.70 5.05
C GLY A 130 -3.61 -15.70 5.37
N GLY A 131 -3.76 -14.43 4.96
CA GLY A 131 -2.83 -13.36 5.27
C GLY A 131 -2.74 -13.04 6.76
N ILE A 132 -3.88 -13.00 7.46
CA ILE A 132 -3.92 -12.81 8.93
C ILE A 132 -3.23 -13.99 9.62
N MET A 133 -3.56 -15.22 9.24
CA MET A 133 -2.91 -16.42 9.78
C MET A 133 -1.40 -16.43 9.47
N GLY A 134 -1.01 -16.01 8.27
CA GLY A 134 0.40 -15.87 7.87
C GLY A 134 1.14 -14.84 8.73
N GLY A 135 0.51 -13.71 9.05
CA GLY A 135 1.07 -12.69 9.96
C GLY A 135 1.22 -13.19 11.40
N LEU A 136 0.24 -13.95 11.89
CA LEU A 136 0.33 -14.61 13.20
C LEU A 136 1.46 -15.65 13.23
N PHE A 137 1.55 -16.49 12.18
CA PHE A 137 2.62 -17.46 12.04
C PHE A 137 3.99 -16.78 11.94
N PHE A 138 4.11 -15.70 11.17
CA PHE A 138 5.33 -14.91 11.08
C PHE A 138 5.75 -14.35 12.45
N THR A 139 4.79 -13.84 13.23
CA THR A 139 5.08 -13.31 14.58
C THR A 139 5.60 -14.40 15.51
N TRP A 140 5.04 -15.61 15.41
CA TRP A 140 5.50 -16.77 16.19
C TRP A 140 6.88 -17.27 15.71
N ALA A 141 7.09 -17.34 14.40
CA ALA A 141 8.34 -17.81 13.79
C ALA A 141 9.44 -16.73 13.73
N TYR A 142 9.14 -15.48 14.12
CA TYR A 142 10.04 -14.34 14.06
C TYR A 142 11.43 -14.59 14.65
N PRO A 143 11.57 -15.25 15.83
CA PRO A 143 12.89 -15.53 16.41
C PRO A 143 13.79 -16.38 15.49
N TRP A 144 13.21 -17.28 14.70
CA TRP A 144 13.93 -18.15 13.76
C TRP A 144 14.13 -17.51 12.40
N LEU A 145 13.25 -16.60 12.00
CA LEU A 145 13.34 -15.84 10.76
C LEU A 145 14.31 -14.66 10.87
N LYS A 146 14.47 -14.07 12.05
CA LYS A 146 15.33 -12.90 12.28
C LYS A 146 16.77 -13.07 11.75
N PRO A 147 17.45 -14.21 11.95
CA PRO A 147 18.78 -14.44 11.36
C PRO A 147 18.81 -14.39 9.83
N LEU A 148 17.73 -14.83 9.17
CA LEU A 148 17.59 -14.82 7.70
C LEU A 148 17.29 -13.42 7.15
N MET A 149 16.75 -12.51 7.98
CA MET A 149 16.41 -11.14 7.55
C MET A 149 17.64 -10.24 7.35
N GLY A 150 18.82 -10.67 7.83
CA GLY A 150 20.06 -9.94 7.71
C GLY A 150 20.25 -8.84 8.77
N PRO A 151 21.33 -8.06 8.67
CA PRO A 151 21.60 -6.97 9.61
C PRO A 151 20.58 -5.83 9.46
N ASP A 152 20.36 -5.12 10.57
CA ASP A 152 19.58 -3.89 10.62
C ASP A 152 20.45 -2.71 10.17
N PHE A 153 20.11 -2.11 9.04
CA PHE A 153 20.80 -0.94 8.48
C PHE A 153 20.27 0.40 9.02
N GLY A 154 19.40 0.37 10.02
CA GLY A 154 18.82 1.53 10.66
C GLY A 154 17.68 2.17 9.85
N LYS A 155 17.24 3.33 10.32
CA LYS A 155 16.12 4.11 9.76
C LYS A 155 16.60 5.11 8.72
N LEU A 156 17.19 4.59 7.65
CA LEU A 156 17.68 5.39 6.54
C LEU A 156 16.52 5.86 5.66
N THR A 157 16.57 7.11 5.23
CA THR A 157 15.57 7.72 4.33
C THR A 157 16.28 8.58 3.30
N LEU A 158 15.71 8.73 2.10
CA LEU A 158 16.28 9.57 1.04
C LEU A 158 16.66 10.99 1.51
N PRO A 159 15.81 11.74 2.26
CA PRO A 159 16.17 13.10 2.68
C PRO A 159 17.39 13.14 3.59
N LYS A 160 17.49 12.20 4.55
CA LYS A 160 18.65 12.07 5.45
C LYS A 160 19.96 11.73 4.77
N LEU A 161 19.94 11.19 3.54
CA LEU A 161 21.17 10.96 2.78
C LEU A 161 21.73 12.24 2.17
N PHE A 162 20.91 13.29 2.07
CA PHE A 162 21.24 14.58 1.47
C PHE A 162 20.93 15.72 2.46
N GLU A 163 21.56 15.63 3.64
CA GLU A 163 21.42 16.64 4.69
C GLU A 163 21.70 18.05 4.14
N GLY A 164 20.79 18.99 4.38
CA GLY A 164 20.85 20.37 3.86
C GLY A 164 20.10 20.61 2.54
N HIS A 165 19.67 19.56 1.83
CA HIS A 165 18.87 19.66 0.61
C HIS A 165 17.59 18.81 0.65
N GLU A 166 17.10 18.50 1.85
CA GLU A 166 15.98 17.58 2.09
C GLU A 166 14.72 17.94 1.28
N SER A 167 14.32 19.21 1.31
CA SER A 167 13.13 19.72 0.61
C SER A 167 13.24 19.58 -0.90
N LEU A 168 14.42 19.89 -1.44
CA LEU A 168 14.71 19.77 -2.86
C LEU A 168 14.73 18.30 -3.30
N VAL A 169 15.30 17.40 -2.49
CA VAL A 169 15.33 15.96 -2.79
C VAL A 169 13.93 15.36 -2.79
N VAL A 170 13.09 15.70 -1.81
CA VAL A 170 11.70 15.22 -1.79
C VAL A 170 10.92 15.78 -2.99
N LEU A 171 11.10 17.05 -3.33
CA LEU A 171 10.42 17.66 -4.46
C LEU A 171 10.84 16.99 -5.78
N ILE A 172 12.14 16.81 -6.01
CA ILE A 172 12.66 16.13 -7.21
C ILE A 172 12.13 14.70 -7.27
N TYR A 173 12.19 13.97 -6.14
CA TYR A 173 11.71 12.59 -6.09
C TYR A 173 10.21 12.50 -6.42
N GLY A 174 9.38 13.30 -5.75
CA GLY A 174 7.93 13.28 -5.96
C GLY A 174 7.56 13.70 -7.38
N VAL A 175 8.16 14.78 -7.90
CA VAL A 175 7.93 15.25 -9.28
C VAL A 175 8.40 14.20 -10.30
N ALA A 176 9.55 13.56 -10.08
CA ALA A 176 10.04 12.51 -10.95
C ALA A 176 9.05 11.32 -11.01
N LEU A 177 8.48 10.89 -9.88
CA LEU A 177 7.48 9.83 -9.87
C LEU A 177 6.20 10.22 -10.61
N VAL A 178 5.74 11.47 -10.45
CA VAL A 178 4.58 11.99 -11.19
C VAL A 178 4.87 11.99 -12.69
N ILE A 179 6.05 12.45 -13.12
CA ILE A 179 6.44 12.43 -14.54
C ILE A 179 6.49 10.98 -15.06
N ILE A 180 7.06 10.06 -14.29
CA ILE A 180 7.10 8.62 -14.64
C ILE A 180 5.69 8.09 -14.81
N ALA A 181 4.75 8.43 -13.92
CA ALA A 181 3.35 8.04 -14.07
C ALA A 181 2.77 8.50 -15.41
N PHE A 182 3.05 9.72 -15.84
CA PHE A 182 2.60 10.22 -17.15
C PHE A 182 3.31 9.56 -18.34
N LEU A 183 4.59 9.20 -18.18
CA LEU A 183 5.39 8.55 -19.23
C LEU A 183 4.99 7.09 -19.46
N ILE A 184 4.48 6.40 -18.44
CA ILE A 184 4.02 5.02 -18.56
C ILE A 184 2.90 4.95 -19.62
N PRO A 185 3.03 4.05 -20.62
CA PRO A 185 2.08 3.95 -21.71
C PRO A 185 0.69 3.57 -21.18
N ASN A 186 -0.34 4.14 -21.81
CA ASN A 186 -1.73 3.83 -21.49
C ASN A 186 -2.11 2.49 -22.14
N ILE A 187 -1.63 1.41 -21.56
CA ILE A 187 -2.05 0.05 -21.89
C ILE A 187 -3.04 -0.33 -20.81
N GLU A 188 -4.31 -0.44 -21.20
CA GLU A 188 -5.39 -0.77 -20.29
C GLU A 188 -6.10 -2.01 -20.81
N TYR A 189 -6.16 -3.04 -19.97
CA TYR A 189 -6.99 -4.19 -20.27
C TYR A 189 -8.44 -3.82 -19.92
N LEU A 190 -9.31 -3.83 -20.92
CA LEU A 190 -10.73 -3.54 -20.74
C LEU A 190 -11.51 -4.84 -20.62
N ASP A 191 -12.00 -5.10 -19.41
CA ASP A 191 -13.01 -6.10 -19.15
C ASP A 191 -14.28 -5.75 -19.96
N PRO A 192 -15.04 -6.71 -20.55
CA PRO A 192 -16.33 -6.44 -21.20
C PRO A 192 -17.24 -5.44 -20.49
N GLU A 193 -17.34 -5.49 -19.16
CA GLU A 193 -18.14 -4.53 -18.38
C GLU A 193 -17.60 -3.08 -18.44
N ASP A 194 -16.28 -2.91 -18.53
CA ASP A 194 -15.65 -1.59 -18.62
C ASP A 194 -15.76 -1.02 -20.04
N ARG A 195 -16.01 -1.87 -21.05
CA ARG A 195 -16.28 -1.43 -22.43
C ARG A 195 -17.68 -0.84 -22.59
N GLU A 196 -18.69 -1.42 -21.93
CA GLU A 196 -20.06 -0.91 -21.97
C GLU A 196 -20.14 0.47 -21.31
N GLU A 197 -19.53 0.65 -20.13
CA GLU A 197 -19.52 1.95 -19.45
C GLU A 197 -18.75 3.03 -20.23
N LYS A 198 -17.62 2.69 -20.87
CA LYS A 198 -16.91 3.66 -21.74
C LYS A 198 -17.67 3.97 -23.04
N ALA A 199 -18.61 3.12 -23.46
CA ALA A 199 -19.45 3.38 -24.62
C ALA A 199 -20.66 4.27 -24.28
N ASP A 200 -21.05 4.30 -23.00
CA ASP A 200 -22.16 5.11 -22.48
C ASP A 200 -21.75 6.55 -22.06
N ILE A 201 -20.45 6.88 -22.11
CA ILE A 201 -19.88 8.20 -21.77
C ILE A 201 -19.52 9.00 -23.03
#